data_AF-A0A1J5IQ19-F1
#
_entry.id   AF-A0A1J5IQ19-F1
#
_cell.length_a   1.000
_cell.length_b   1.000
_cell.length_c   1.000
_cell.angle_alpha   90.00
_cell.angle_beta   90.00
_cell.angle_gamma   90.00
#
_symmetry.space_group_name_H-M   'P 1'
#
loop_
_entity.id
_entity.type
_entity.pdbx_description
1 polymer ?
#
loop_
_entity_poly.entity_id
_entity_poly.type
_entity_poly.pdbx_seq_one_letter_code
_entity_poly.pdbx_strand_id
1 'polypeptide(L)'
;MNRWFHKGNSRRFYRLDMPLKVFISPASPIRDRDIFATGIDYFPPTIKQLIEIQKNEAFYWIKRIQDQKVLMTTLFEETINTIEFFGRCAEAVSKGINPKLDPNYWMTIKQYQQGFTTIEPLSQSAPKTYRYFKLIEEKYLFFLNTLITSIEKSTPNLFAAQRNLPYGFKIDEILQQFKAEKFSKIPLIQAILSLASYMETYIEAYRQINDDNILRDFPEDWIQQKVNVSASGLSMVMAKRFKPFEKVDIFIFIPIRKAVCNFNGSIVDIRTIENQHKERIAINFEFPDSKNQNLLQNEIQRFEIEETLEIDLNASV
;
A
#
# COMPACT_ATOMS: atom_id res chain seq x y z
N MET A 1 44.37 -3.66 11.65
CA MET A 1 44.69 -4.15 10.29
C MET A 1 43.73 -5.30 9.96
N ASN A 2 42.93 -5.14 8.91
CA ASN A 2 42.06 -6.11 8.20
C ASN A 2 41.01 -6.94 8.97
N ARG A 3 39.80 -6.37 9.11
CA ARG A 3 38.52 -7.14 9.23
C ARG A 3 37.71 -7.14 7.91
N TRP A 4 38.35 -6.88 6.77
CA TRP A 4 37.68 -6.77 5.46
C TRP A 4 37.45 -8.11 4.73
N PHE A 5 37.79 -9.25 5.34
CA PHE A 5 37.60 -10.58 4.71
C PHE A 5 37.08 -11.61 5.71
N HIS A 6 35.89 -11.40 6.27
CA HIS A 6 35.12 -12.56 6.74
C HIS A 6 34.44 -13.22 5.54
N LYS A 7 35.04 -14.34 5.13
CA LYS A 7 34.50 -15.32 4.16
C LYS A 7 33.04 -15.63 4.50
N GLY A 8 32.15 -15.27 3.57
CA GLY A 8 30.71 -15.53 3.64
C GLY A 8 29.90 -14.66 2.67
N ASN A 9 30.41 -13.49 2.30
CA ASN A 9 29.74 -12.57 1.38
C ASN A 9 30.70 -12.14 0.24
N SER A 10 30.98 -13.06 -0.69
CA SER A 10 31.86 -12.84 -1.87
C SER A 10 31.20 -11.98 -2.96
N ARG A 11 30.41 -10.98 -2.57
CA ARG A 11 29.67 -10.13 -3.51
C ARG A 11 30.57 -8.99 -3.98
N ARG A 12 30.49 -8.66 -5.28
CA ARG A 12 31.26 -7.58 -5.93
C ARG A 12 31.03 -6.20 -5.29
N PHE A 13 29.83 -5.96 -4.76
CA PHE A 13 29.48 -4.74 -4.05
C PHE A 13 28.92 -5.07 -2.68
N TYR A 14 29.40 -4.36 -1.66
CA TYR A 14 28.88 -4.47 -0.31
C TYR A 14 27.43 -3.96 -0.26
N ARG A 15 26.60 -4.61 0.54
CA ARG A 15 25.19 -4.27 0.74
C ARG A 15 24.96 -4.01 2.23
N LEU A 16 24.23 -2.94 2.51
CA LEU A 16 23.78 -2.59 3.85
C LEU A 16 22.28 -2.36 3.83
N ASP A 17 21.65 -2.55 4.98
CA ASP A 17 20.28 -2.12 5.14
C ASP A 17 20.25 -0.69 5.66
N MET A 18 19.78 0.25 4.84
CA MET A 18 19.75 1.67 5.15
C MET A 18 18.30 2.18 5.12
N PRO A 19 17.88 3.04 6.07
CA PRO A 19 16.61 3.75 5.95
C PRO A 19 16.69 4.77 4.82
N LEU A 20 15.94 4.55 3.74
CA LEU A 20 15.94 5.40 2.55
C LEU A 20 14.52 5.75 2.12
N LYS A 21 14.36 6.94 1.54
CA LYS A 21 13.15 7.35 0.81
C LYS A 21 13.34 6.98 -0.65
N VAL A 22 12.64 5.93 -1.10
CA VAL A 22 12.80 5.37 -2.45
C VAL A 22 11.46 5.34 -3.17
N PHE A 23 11.46 5.82 -4.41
CA PHE A 23 10.33 5.72 -5.33
C PHE A 23 10.75 4.92 -6.56
N ILE A 24 9.90 4.00 -7.02
CA ILE A 24 10.17 3.14 -8.17
C ILE A 24 8.99 3.22 -9.11
N SER A 25 9.27 3.55 -10.37
CA SER A 25 8.28 3.61 -11.44
C SER A 25 8.66 2.64 -12.56
N PRO A 26 7.72 1.89 -13.15
CA PRO A 26 7.95 1.23 -14.43
C PRO A 26 8.34 2.26 -15.50
N ALA A 27 9.33 1.92 -16.33
CA ALA A 27 9.78 2.77 -17.42
C ALA A 27 8.77 2.80 -18.60
N SER A 28 7.84 1.85 -18.64
CA SER A 28 6.85 1.70 -19.71
C SER A 28 5.44 1.53 -19.14
N PRO A 29 4.74 2.62 -18.80
CA PRO A 29 3.36 2.56 -18.34
C PRO A 29 2.41 2.12 -19.45
N ILE A 30 1.23 1.65 -19.05
CA ILE A 30 0.12 1.29 -19.93
C ILE A 30 -0.61 2.58 -20.34
N ARG A 31 -0.53 2.92 -21.63
CA ARG A 31 -1.13 4.14 -22.22
C ARG A 31 -2.10 3.84 -23.37
N ASP A 32 -2.19 2.60 -23.79
CA ASP A 32 -3.09 2.10 -24.84
C ASP A 32 -4.51 1.76 -24.31
N ARG A 33 -4.84 2.26 -23.11
CA ARG A 33 -6.09 1.99 -22.39
C ARG A 33 -6.79 3.28 -22.02
N ASP A 34 -8.03 3.18 -21.56
CA ASP A 34 -8.90 4.32 -21.26
C ASP A 34 -8.39 5.18 -20.08
N ILE A 35 -7.72 4.53 -19.14
CA ILE A 35 -7.11 5.17 -17.96
C ILE A 35 -5.62 4.85 -17.96
N PHE A 36 -4.79 5.86 -17.67
CA PHE A 36 -3.37 5.67 -17.45
C PHE A 36 -3.14 4.69 -16.29
N ALA A 37 -2.28 3.70 -16.53
CA ALA A 37 -1.87 2.75 -15.51
C ALA A 37 -0.36 2.55 -15.52
N THR A 38 0.25 2.45 -14.35
CA THR A 38 1.70 2.24 -14.22
C THR A 38 2.12 0.86 -14.72
N GLY A 39 1.24 -0.14 -14.63
CA GLY A 39 1.54 -1.55 -14.93
C GLY A 39 2.04 -2.35 -13.72
N ILE A 40 2.13 -1.72 -12.54
CA ILE A 40 2.41 -2.37 -11.27
C ILE A 40 1.22 -3.24 -10.86
N ASP A 41 1.49 -4.43 -10.33
CA ASP A 41 0.50 -5.30 -9.72
C ASP A 41 0.34 -4.94 -8.23
N TYR A 42 -0.74 -4.21 -7.92
CA TYR A 42 -1.12 -3.82 -6.56
C TYR A 42 -1.91 -4.91 -5.82
N PHE A 43 -2.26 -5.99 -6.51
CA PHE A 43 -2.96 -7.15 -5.94
C PHE A 43 -2.16 -8.43 -6.23
N PRO A 44 -0.88 -8.49 -5.80
CA PRO A 44 -0.07 -9.69 -6.00
C PRO A 44 -0.64 -10.87 -5.21
N PRO A 45 -0.19 -12.11 -5.49
CA PRO A 45 -0.67 -13.31 -4.81
C PRO A 45 -0.66 -13.21 -3.29
N THR A 46 0.34 -12.54 -2.70
CA THR A 46 0.43 -12.34 -1.24
C THR A 46 -0.70 -11.48 -0.67
N ILE A 47 -1.07 -10.41 -1.38
CA ILE A 47 -2.16 -9.51 -0.99
C ILE A 47 -3.50 -10.19 -1.21
N LYS A 48 -3.66 -10.92 -2.31
CA LYS A 48 -4.86 -11.74 -2.55
C LYS A 48 -5.06 -12.79 -1.46
N GLN A 49 -3.98 -13.45 -1.03
CA GLN A 49 -4.02 -14.39 0.09
C GLN A 49 -4.39 -13.70 1.42
N LEU A 50 -3.84 -12.51 1.69
CA LEU A 50 -4.18 -11.73 2.88
C LEU A 50 -5.68 -11.34 2.90
N ILE A 51 -6.20 -10.86 1.78
CA ILE A 51 -7.62 -10.54 1.58
C ILE A 51 -8.49 -11.75 1.92
N GLU A 52 -8.17 -12.93 1.38
CA GLU A 52 -8.93 -14.15 1.66
C GLU A 52 -8.84 -14.58 3.13
N ILE A 53 -7.67 -14.49 3.76
CA ILE A 53 -7.51 -14.80 5.20
C ILE A 53 -8.40 -13.87 6.04
N GLN A 54 -8.32 -12.55 5.81
CA GLN A 54 -9.09 -11.55 6.56
C GLN A 54 -10.60 -11.68 6.33
N LYS A 55 -11.01 -11.98 5.10
CA LYS A 55 -12.42 -12.28 4.77
C LYS A 55 -12.93 -13.49 5.54
N ASN A 56 -12.16 -14.58 5.52
CA ASN A 56 -12.50 -15.80 6.25
C ASN A 56 -12.55 -15.58 7.76
N GLU A 57 -11.65 -14.76 8.30
CA GLU A 57 -11.65 -14.37 9.71
C GLU A 57 -12.89 -13.54 10.07
N ALA A 58 -13.28 -12.59 9.21
CA ALA A 58 -14.53 -11.85 9.39
C ALA A 58 -15.73 -12.81 9.45
N PHE A 59 -15.87 -13.70 8.47
CA PHE A 59 -16.96 -14.69 8.47
C PHE A 59 -16.91 -15.64 9.67
N TYR A 60 -15.72 -16.03 10.12
CA TYR A 60 -15.54 -16.85 11.30
C TYR A 60 -16.14 -16.17 12.54
N TRP A 61 -15.91 -14.87 12.73
CA TRP A 61 -16.44 -14.13 13.87
C TRP A 61 -17.92 -13.78 13.70
N ILE A 62 -18.36 -13.42 12.50
CA ILE A 62 -19.78 -13.14 12.20
C ILE A 62 -20.67 -14.32 12.60
N LYS A 63 -20.27 -15.56 12.25
CA LYS A 63 -21.02 -16.78 12.59
C LYS A 63 -21.20 -17.02 14.10
N ARG A 64 -20.38 -16.40 14.93
CA ARG A 64 -20.40 -16.53 16.39
C ARG A 64 -21.27 -15.47 17.09
N ILE A 65 -21.70 -14.44 16.38
CA ILE A 65 -22.62 -13.43 16.90
C ILE A 65 -23.99 -14.09 17.13
N GLN A 66 -24.48 -14.05 18.37
CA GLN A 66 -25.80 -14.59 18.73
C GLN A 66 -26.88 -13.50 18.72
N ASP A 67 -26.54 -12.31 19.22
CA ASP A 67 -27.47 -11.19 19.32
C ASP A 67 -27.80 -10.62 17.95
N GLN A 68 -29.10 -10.45 17.67
CA GLN A 68 -29.61 -9.92 16.40
C GLN A 68 -29.00 -10.61 15.17
N LYS A 69 -28.72 -11.92 15.28
CA LYS A 69 -27.93 -12.71 14.31
C LYS A 69 -28.28 -12.46 12.86
N VAL A 70 -29.57 -12.45 12.51
CA VAL A 70 -30.04 -12.23 11.13
C VAL A 70 -29.63 -10.83 10.66
N LEU A 71 -30.00 -9.79 11.39
CA LEU A 71 -29.67 -8.40 11.05
C LEU A 71 -28.15 -8.19 10.93
N MET A 72 -27.39 -8.69 11.91
CA MET A 72 -25.94 -8.56 11.93
C MET A 72 -25.29 -9.28 10.74
N THR A 73 -25.72 -10.51 10.45
CA THR A 73 -25.18 -11.27 9.30
C THR A 73 -25.45 -10.52 8.00
N THR A 74 -26.68 -10.06 7.77
CA THR A 74 -27.03 -9.29 6.57
C THR A 74 -26.19 -8.02 6.45
N LEU A 75 -26.01 -7.27 7.54
CA LEU A 75 -25.22 -6.04 7.53
C LEU A 75 -23.74 -6.31 7.20
N PHE A 76 -23.14 -7.32 7.82
CA PHE A 76 -21.75 -7.66 7.55
C PHE A 76 -21.56 -8.15 6.11
N GLU A 77 -22.49 -8.95 5.59
CA GLU A 77 -22.46 -9.41 4.19
C GLU A 77 -22.61 -8.25 3.19
N GLU A 78 -23.54 -7.32 3.43
CA GLU A 78 -23.65 -6.08 2.64
C GLU A 78 -22.32 -5.32 2.64
N THR A 79 -21.72 -5.14 3.82
CA THR A 79 -20.48 -4.38 3.97
C THR A 79 -19.33 -5.07 3.24
N ILE A 80 -19.19 -6.40 3.39
CA ILE A 80 -18.17 -7.20 2.68
C ILE A 80 -18.34 -7.08 1.16
N ASN A 81 -19.56 -7.24 0.64
CA ASN A 81 -19.84 -7.12 -0.79
C ASN A 81 -19.46 -5.73 -1.35
N THR A 82 -19.74 -4.69 -0.56
CA THR A 82 -19.45 -3.29 -0.88
C THR A 82 -17.93 -3.01 -0.90
N ILE A 83 -17.19 -3.58 0.06
CA ILE A 83 -15.71 -3.54 0.11
C ILE A 83 -15.09 -4.30 -1.08
N GLU A 84 -15.57 -5.52 -1.35
CA GLU A 84 -15.09 -6.34 -2.49
C GLU A 84 -15.28 -5.64 -3.82
N PHE A 85 -16.42 -4.96 -3.97
CA PHE A 85 -16.69 -4.21 -5.18
C PHE A 85 -15.74 -3.01 -5.34
N PHE A 86 -15.47 -2.27 -4.28
CA PHE A 86 -14.43 -1.23 -4.28
C PHE A 86 -13.07 -1.82 -4.70
N GLY A 87 -12.68 -2.96 -4.12
CA GLY A 87 -11.46 -3.67 -4.46
C GLY A 87 -11.34 -4.05 -5.94
N ARG A 88 -12.40 -4.65 -6.50
CA ARG A 88 -12.48 -4.97 -7.93
C ARG A 88 -12.39 -3.73 -8.82
N CYS A 89 -13.01 -2.63 -8.39
CA CYS A 89 -12.94 -1.36 -9.10
C CYS A 89 -11.50 -0.81 -9.12
N ALA A 90 -10.82 -0.79 -7.97
CA ALA A 90 -9.42 -0.38 -7.85
C ALA A 90 -8.50 -1.27 -8.70
N GLU A 91 -8.70 -2.60 -8.70
CA GLU A 91 -7.93 -3.52 -9.54
C GLU A 91 -8.14 -3.26 -11.04
N ALA A 92 -9.38 -3.03 -11.48
CA ALA A 92 -9.68 -2.70 -12.88
C ALA A 92 -8.97 -1.41 -13.32
N VAL A 93 -9.08 -0.36 -12.50
CA VAL A 93 -8.45 0.94 -12.74
C VAL A 93 -6.93 0.84 -12.78
N SER A 94 -6.32 0.02 -11.90
CA SER A 94 -4.87 -0.23 -11.92
C SER A 94 -4.36 -0.89 -13.21
N LYS A 95 -5.26 -1.49 -13.98
CA LYS A 95 -4.98 -2.12 -15.29
C LYS A 95 -5.39 -1.22 -16.46
N GLY A 96 -5.78 0.03 -16.19
CA GLY A 96 -6.22 1.01 -17.17
C GLY A 96 -7.65 0.82 -17.68
N ILE A 97 -8.42 -0.10 -17.09
CA ILE A 97 -9.80 -0.38 -17.49
C ILE A 97 -10.71 0.68 -16.87
N ASN A 98 -11.53 1.35 -17.68
CA ASN A 98 -12.47 2.36 -17.19
C ASN A 98 -13.84 1.75 -16.83
N PRO A 99 -14.23 1.72 -15.53
CA PRO A 99 -15.51 1.17 -15.11
C PRO A 99 -16.73 1.90 -15.68
N LYS A 100 -16.58 3.14 -16.18
CA LYS A 100 -17.67 3.92 -16.80
C LYS A 100 -18.14 3.36 -18.14
N LEU A 101 -17.32 2.52 -18.78
CA LEU A 101 -17.67 1.92 -20.07
C LEU A 101 -18.70 0.79 -19.93
N ASP A 102 -18.90 0.27 -18.72
CA ASP A 102 -19.99 -0.64 -18.38
C ASP A 102 -21.06 0.12 -17.58
N PRO A 103 -22.21 0.48 -18.19
CA PRO A 103 -23.27 1.22 -17.51
C PRO A 103 -23.84 0.52 -16.28
N ASN A 104 -23.92 -0.82 -16.30
CA ASN A 104 -24.43 -1.58 -15.16
C ASN A 104 -23.44 -1.52 -14.00
N TYR A 105 -22.14 -1.71 -14.30
CA TYR A 105 -21.09 -1.58 -13.30
C TYR A 105 -21.05 -0.17 -12.69
N TRP A 106 -21.16 0.86 -13.53
CA TRP A 106 -21.17 2.25 -13.07
C TRP A 106 -22.41 2.58 -12.23
N MET A 107 -23.57 2.03 -12.57
CA MET A 107 -24.78 2.16 -11.75
C MET A 107 -24.56 1.54 -10.36
N THR A 108 -23.94 0.36 -10.28
CA THR A 108 -23.58 -0.27 -9.00
C THR A 108 -22.62 0.58 -8.18
N ILE A 109 -21.62 1.22 -8.81
CA ILE A 109 -20.74 2.20 -8.13
C ILE A 109 -21.57 3.30 -7.48
N LYS A 110 -22.51 3.91 -8.22
CA LYS A 110 -23.35 5.01 -7.72
C LYS A 110 -24.35 4.55 -6.65
N GLN A 111 -24.77 3.29 -6.65
CA GLN A 111 -25.57 2.70 -5.58
C GLN A 111 -24.75 2.57 -4.29
N TYR A 112 -23.54 2.00 -4.36
CA TYR A 112 -22.67 1.89 -3.17
C TYR A 112 -22.16 3.24 -2.67
N GLN A 113 -22.17 4.27 -3.51
CA GLN A 113 -21.91 5.66 -3.10
C GLN A 113 -22.96 6.20 -2.11
N GLN A 114 -24.12 5.56 -1.97
CA GLN A 114 -25.14 5.95 -0.99
C GLN A 114 -24.85 5.45 0.44
N GLY A 115 -23.86 4.58 0.63
CA GLY A 115 -23.52 4.00 1.92
C GLY A 115 -24.22 2.67 2.21
N PHE A 116 -24.11 2.22 3.46
CA PHE A 116 -24.68 0.98 3.96
C PHE A 116 -26.15 1.18 4.30
N THR A 117 -27.03 0.41 3.66
CA THR A 117 -28.48 0.53 3.82
C THR A 117 -29.01 -0.25 5.02
N THR A 118 -28.38 -1.36 5.41
CA THR A 118 -28.86 -2.23 6.49
C THR A 118 -28.52 -1.70 7.89
N ILE A 119 -27.75 -0.61 8.03
CA ILE A 119 -27.30 -0.14 9.36
C ILE A 119 -28.39 0.55 10.18
N GLU A 120 -29.38 1.17 9.54
CA GLU A 120 -30.30 2.10 10.21
C GLU A 120 -31.12 1.50 11.36
N PRO A 121 -31.58 0.25 11.31
CA PRO A 121 -32.23 -0.41 12.45
C PRO A 121 -31.37 -0.51 13.71
N LEU A 122 -30.03 -0.43 13.59
CA LEU A 122 -29.11 -0.45 14.74
C LEU A 122 -29.08 0.87 15.51
N SER A 123 -29.52 1.98 14.91
CA SER A 123 -29.48 3.31 15.53
C SER A 123 -30.21 3.34 16.89
N GLN A 124 -31.33 2.62 16.99
CA GLN A 124 -32.13 2.50 18.20
C GLN A 124 -31.78 1.24 19.00
N SER A 125 -31.59 0.10 18.32
CA SER A 125 -31.45 -1.20 18.98
C SER A 125 -30.03 -1.49 19.49
N ALA A 126 -28.99 -0.94 18.86
CA ALA A 126 -27.59 -1.09 19.25
C ALA A 126 -26.74 0.16 18.88
N PRO A 127 -26.93 1.30 19.59
CA PRO A 127 -26.37 2.59 19.17
C PRO A 127 -24.84 2.64 19.06
N LYS A 128 -24.11 1.87 19.89
CA LYS A 128 -22.64 1.77 19.81
C LYS A 128 -22.19 1.06 18.55
N THR A 129 -22.84 -0.06 18.21
CA THR A 129 -22.57 -0.82 16.99
C THR A 129 -22.88 0.01 15.76
N TYR A 130 -24.03 0.69 15.75
CA TYR A 130 -24.39 1.66 14.70
C TYR A 130 -23.28 2.70 14.49
N ARG A 131 -22.78 3.30 15.58
CA ARG A 131 -21.69 4.28 15.51
C ARG A 131 -20.42 3.69 14.89
N TYR A 132 -20.04 2.45 15.24
CA TYR A 132 -18.87 1.81 14.64
C TYR A 132 -19.03 1.63 13.13
N PHE A 133 -20.19 1.14 12.68
CA PHE A 133 -20.46 0.99 11.25
C PHE A 133 -20.54 2.32 10.51
N LYS A 134 -21.07 3.39 11.13
CA LYS A 134 -21.03 4.74 10.55
C LYS A 134 -19.61 5.25 10.33
N LEU A 135 -18.68 4.98 11.25
CA LEU A 135 -17.28 5.38 11.08
C LEU A 135 -16.55 4.52 10.03
N ILE A 136 -16.95 3.24 9.88
CA ILE A 136 -16.47 2.38 8.77
C ILE A 136 -17.00 2.91 7.44
N GLU A 137 -18.29 3.23 7.36
CA GLU A 137 -18.95 3.81 6.20
C GLU A 137 -18.29 5.12 5.79
N GLU A 138 -18.03 6.03 6.74
CA GLU A 138 -17.35 7.30 6.49
C GLU A 138 -15.99 7.09 5.81
N LYS A 139 -15.17 6.18 6.35
CA LYS A 139 -13.88 5.82 5.77
C LYS A 139 -14.05 5.22 4.37
N TYR A 140 -14.95 4.25 4.22
CA TYR A 140 -15.25 3.62 2.94
C TYR A 140 -15.68 4.63 1.87
N LEU A 141 -16.67 5.47 2.18
CA LEU A 141 -17.22 6.46 1.26
C LEU A 141 -16.18 7.51 0.88
N PHE A 142 -15.30 7.90 1.81
CA PHE A 142 -14.19 8.78 1.46
C PHE A 142 -13.36 8.19 0.31
N PHE A 143 -12.85 6.96 0.47
CA PHE A 143 -12.00 6.34 -0.56
C PHE A 143 -12.76 6.00 -1.83
N LEU A 144 -14.02 5.57 -1.73
CA LEU A 144 -14.86 5.35 -2.90
C LEU A 144 -15.05 6.65 -3.70
N ASN A 145 -15.33 7.76 -3.03
CA ASN A 145 -15.51 9.06 -3.69
C ASN A 145 -14.22 9.57 -4.34
N THR A 146 -13.06 9.35 -3.70
CA THR A 146 -11.77 9.64 -4.32
C THR A 146 -11.55 8.77 -5.56
N LEU A 147 -11.80 7.45 -5.48
CA LEU A 147 -11.65 6.54 -6.62
C LEU A 147 -12.59 6.93 -7.77
N ILE A 148 -13.84 7.28 -7.49
CA ILE A 148 -14.80 7.80 -8.47
C ILE A 148 -14.24 9.06 -9.13
N THR A 149 -13.72 10.00 -8.34
CA THR A 149 -13.12 11.24 -8.86
C THR A 149 -11.92 10.94 -9.77
N SER A 150 -11.08 9.99 -9.37
CA SER A 150 -9.96 9.51 -10.20
C SER A 150 -10.46 8.92 -11.51
N ILE A 151 -11.47 8.05 -11.50
CA ILE A 151 -12.06 7.47 -12.71
C ILE A 151 -12.65 8.55 -13.62
N GLU A 152 -13.37 9.52 -13.05
CA GLU A 152 -14.05 10.56 -13.82
C GLU A 152 -13.09 11.55 -14.50
N LYS A 153 -11.92 11.79 -13.89
CA LYS A 153 -10.94 12.79 -14.35
C LYS A 153 -9.69 12.20 -15.01
N SER A 154 -9.49 10.89 -14.93
CA SER A 154 -8.35 10.24 -15.58
C SER A 154 -8.52 10.17 -17.10
N THR A 155 -7.39 10.09 -17.79
CA THR A 155 -7.27 9.92 -19.24
C THR A 155 -6.23 8.84 -19.52
N PRO A 156 -6.05 8.39 -20.77
CA PRO A 156 -4.98 7.45 -21.14
C PRO A 156 -3.57 7.93 -20.79
N ASN A 157 -3.36 9.24 -20.66
CA ASN A 157 -2.05 9.86 -20.42
C ASN A 157 -1.84 10.36 -18.98
N LEU A 158 -2.89 10.42 -18.18
CA LEU A 158 -2.85 11.00 -16.84
C LEU A 158 -3.85 10.31 -15.93
N PHE A 159 -3.35 9.78 -14.81
CA PHE A 159 -4.19 9.32 -13.72
C PHE A 159 -4.48 10.50 -12.77
N ALA A 160 -5.76 10.74 -12.48
CA ALA A 160 -6.17 11.81 -11.59
C ALA A 160 -6.03 11.39 -10.11
N ALA A 161 -4.82 11.50 -9.58
CA ALA A 161 -4.49 11.21 -8.19
C ALA A 161 -4.59 12.46 -7.27
N GLN A 162 -4.70 12.20 -5.98
CA GLN A 162 -4.75 13.19 -4.90
C GLN A 162 -3.53 13.03 -3.99
N ARG A 163 -2.69 14.07 -3.89
CA ARG A 163 -1.45 14.06 -3.08
C ARG A 163 -1.69 13.70 -1.61
N ASN A 164 -2.74 14.27 -1.01
CA ASN A 164 -3.01 14.16 0.41
C ASN A 164 -4.22 13.26 0.67
N LEU A 165 -4.02 11.95 0.61
CA LEU A 165 -5.02 11.00 1.09
C LEU A 165 -4.91 10.88 2.62
N PRO A 166 -6.01 11.07 3.37
CA PRO A 166 -6.01 11.06 4.83
C PRO A 166 -5.60 9.70 5.39
N TYR A 167 -5.01 9.74 6.57
CA TYR A 167 -4.74 8.60 7.44
C TYR A 167 -5.38 8.86 8.81
N GLY A 168 -5.55 7.81 9.62
CA GLY A 168 -5.99 7.96 11.00
C GLY A 168 -7.44 8.41 11.11
N PHE A 169 -8.35 7.71 10.43
CA PHE A 169 -9.79 7.92 10.61
C PHE A 169 -10.17 7.58 12.05
N LYS A 170 -11.29 8.14 12.54
CA LYS A 170 -11.71 7.91 13.92
C LYS A 170 -11.94 6.43 14.23
N ILE A 171 -12.36 5.64 13.23
CA ILE A 171 -12.47 4.19 13.37
C ILE A 171 -11.11 3.54 13.65
N ASP A 172 -10.02 4.01 13.04
CA ASP A 172 -8.68 3.43 13.21
C ASP A 172 -8.22 3.53 14.66
N GLU A 173 -8.49 4.65 15.32
CA GLU A 173 -8.20 4.83 16.76
C GLU A 173 -8.97 3.84 17.64
N ILE A 174 -10.25 3.60 17.32
CA ILE A 174 -11.12 2.67 18.05
C ILE A 174 -10.63 1.23 17.85
N LEU A 175 -10.26 0.87 16.62
CA LEU A 175 -9.77 -0.46 16.28
C LEU A 175 -8.46 -0.79 16.99
N GLN A 176 -7.59 0.20 17.26
CA GLN A 176 -6.41 -0.03 18.10
C GLN A 176 -6.79 -0.43 19.53
N GLN A 177 -7.85 0.14 20.09
CA GLN A 177 -8.35 -0.27 21.41
C GLN A 177 -8.93 -1.69 21.38
N PHE A 178 -9.59 -2.08 20.28
CA PHE A 178 -10.17 -3.42 20.11
C PHE A 178 -9.14 -4.55 20.03
N LYS A 179 -7.86 -4.24 19.80
CA LYS A 179 -6.76 -5.22 19.87
C LYS A 179 -6.39 -5.61 21.30
N ALA A 180 -6.89 -4.92 22.32
CA ALA A 180 -6.60 -5.27 23.71
C ALA A 180 -7.16 -6.66 24.08
N GLU A 181 -6.42 -7.41 24.88
CA GLU A 181 -6.74 -8.81 25.23
C GLU A 181 -8.16 -8.99 25.79
N LYS A 182 -8.66 -8.00 26.55
CA LYS A 182 -10.02 -8.00 27.11
C LYS A 182 -11.13 -8.12 26.05
N PHE A 183 -10.87 -7.75 24.80
CA PHE A 183 -11.81 -7.81 23.69
C PHE A 183 -11.62 -9.03 22.78
N SER A 184 -10.55 -9.81 22.98
CA SER A 184 -10.19 -10.96 22.13
C SER A 184 -11.29 -12.04 22.03
N LYS A 185 -12.15 -12.12 23.04
CA LYS A 185 -13.22 -13.12 23.14
C LYS A 185 -14.61 -12.60 22.76
N ILE A 186 -14.74 -11.31 22.42
CA ILE A 186 -16.04 -10.70 22.10
C ILE A 186 -16.31 -10.82 20.59
N PRO A 187 -17.22 -11.69 20.13
CA PRO A 187 -17.35 -12.01 18.71
C PRO A 187 -17.67 -10.80 17.83
N LEU A 188 -18.56 -9.92 18.28
CA LEU A 188 -18.91 -8.71 17.54
C LEU A 188 -17.70 -7.77 17.34
N ILE A 189 -16.90 -7.57 18.40
CA ILE A 189 -15.73 -6.70 18.31
C ILE A 189 -14.69 -7.31 17.36
N GLN A 190 -14.46 -8.62 17.45
CA GLN A 190 -13.54 -9.31 16.55
C GLN A 190 -14.04 -9.31 15.10
N ALA A 191 -15.35 -9.44 14.86
CA ALA A 191 -15.94 -9.31 13.54
C ALA A 191 -15.72 -7.91 12.95
N ILE A 192 -15.94 -6.85 13.74
CA ILE A 192 -15.67 -5.46 13.34
C ILE A 192 -14.18 -5.25 13.04
N LEU A 193 -13.29 -5.77 13.90
CA LEU A 193 -11.84 -5.67 13.73
C LEU A 193 -11.37 -6.37 12.44
N SER A 194 -11.89 -7.57 12.18
CA SER A 194 -11.56 -8.36 10.99
C SER A 194 -12.10 -7.69 9.72
N LEU A 195 -13.34 -7.20 9.75
CA LEU A 195 -13.96 -6.47 8.64
C LEU A 195 -13.18 -5.19 8.30
N ALA A 196 -12.77 -4.43 9.31
CA ALA A 196 -12.00 -3.21 9.07
C ALA A 196 -10.59 -3.51 8.55
N SER A 197 -9.94 -4.57 9.04
CA SER A 197 -8.64 -5.01 8.51
C SER A 197 -8.75 -5.48 7.06
N TYR A 198 -9.84 -6.18 6.73
CA TYR A 198 -10.18 -6.59 5.37
C TYR A 198 -10.38 -5.39 4.44
N MET A 199 -11.12 -4.37 4.87
CA MET A 199 -11.30 -3.11 4.15
C MET A 199 -9.96 -2.37 3.95
N GLU A 200 -9.12 -2.35 4.98
CA GLU A 200 -7.85 -1.63 4.96
C GLU A 200 -6.92 -2.16 3.86
N THR A 201 -6.88 -3.48 3.65
CA THR A 201 -6.04 -4.08 2.61
C THR A 201 -6.41 -3.58 1.22
N TYR A 202 -7.70 -3.41 0.91
CA TYR A 202 -8.15 -2.81 -0.35
C TYR A 202 -7.86 -1.30 -0.42
N ILE A 203 -8.09 -0.56 0.67
CA ILE A 203 -7.80 0.87 0.74
C ILE A 203 -6.32 1.13 0.52
N GLU A 204 -5.45 0.33 1.11
CA GLU A 204 -3.99 0.46 0.98
C GLU A 204 -3.52 0.16 -0.45
N ALA A 205 -4.11 -0.85 -1.12
CA ALA A 205 -3.84 -1.09 -2.54
C ALA A 205 -4.25 0.13 -3.40
N TYR A 206 -5.43 0.71 -3.16
CA TYR A 206 -5.86 1.93 -3.84
C TYR A 206 -4.96 3.13 -3.53
N ARG A 207 -4.52 3.27 -2.28
CA ARG A 207 -3.59 4.33 -1.90
C ARG A 207 -2.27 4.20 -2.65
N GLN A 208 -1.72 2.99 -2.80
CA GLN A 208 -0.50 2.78 -3.57
C GLN A 208 -0.71 3.11 -5.06
N ILE A 209 -1.87 2.79 -5.63
CA ILE A 209 -2.23 3.24 -6.99
C ILE A 209 -2.18 4.77 -7.06
N ASN A 210 -2.84 5.45 -6.13
CA ASN A 210 -2.86 6.91 -6.08
C ASN A 210 -1.43 7.50 -5.95
N ASP A 211 -0.67 7.00 -4.97
CA ASP A 211 0.63 7.53 -4.58
C ASP A 211 1.66 7.35 -5.70
N ASP A 212 1.66 6.21 -6.38
CA ASP A 212 2.54 5.97 -7.52
C ASP A 212 2.25 6.85 -8.74
N ASN A 213 1.07 7.46 -8.79
CA ASN A 213 0.67 8.37 -9.86
C ASN A 213 0.89 9.86 -9.53
N ILE A 214 1.27 10.20 -8.30
CA ILE A 214 1.43 11.61 -7.87
C ILE A 214 2.72 11.89 -7.10
N LEU A 215 3.19 10.96 -6.28
CA LEU A 215 4.28 11.25 -5.33
C LEU A 215 5.63 11.36 -6.00
N ARG A 216 5.82 10.93 -7.25
CA ARG A 216 7.09 11.12 -7.99
C ARG A 216 7.58 12.57 -7.92
N ASP A 217 6.65 13.53 -7.98
CA ASP A 217 6.93 14.96 -7.98
C ASP A 217 7.09 15.56 -6.56
N PHE A 218 6.91 14.75 -5.51
CA PHE A 218 6.96 15.16 -4.10
C PHE A 218 7.89 14.25 -3.26
N PRO A 219 9.22 14.28 -3.47
CA PRO A 219 10.18 13.41 -2.79
C PRO A 219 10.18 13.52 -1.25
N GLU A 220 9.79 14.68 -0.73
CA GLU A 220 9.63 14.93 0.70
C GLU A 220 8.55 14.05 1.35
N ASP A 221 7.53 13.65 0.57
CA ASP A 221 6.39 12.87 1.05
C ASP A 221 6.65 11.35 0.95
N TRP A 222 7.76 10.92 0.34
CA TRP A 222 8.09 9.51 0.26
C TRP A 222 8.29 8.91 1.64
N ILE A 223 7.69 7.74 1.86
CA ILE A 223 7.83 6.99 3.10
C ILE A 223 9.25 6.46 3.20
N GLN A 224 9.90 6.73 4.33
CA GLN A 224 11.20 6.16 4.64
C GLN A 224 11.05 4.67 4.95
N GLN A 225 11.80 3.83 4.25
CA GLN A 225 11.74 2.38 4.38
C GLN A 225 13.14 1.80 4.54
N LYS A 226 13.24 0.65 5.20
CA LYS A 226 14.50 -0.10 5.28
C LYS A 226 14.78 -0.75 3.92
N VAL A 227 15.86 -0.33 3.27
CA VAL A 227 16.24 -0.78 1.92
C VAL A 227 17.62 -1.42 1.96
N ASN A 228 17.74 -2.63 1.42
CA ASN A 228 19.04 -3.27 1.25
C ASN A 228 19.70 -2.72 -0.01
N VAL A 229 20.67 -1.83 0.15
CA VAL A 229 21.23 -1.00 -0.93
C VAL A 229 22.71 -1.26 -1.14
N SER A 230 23.18 -1.05 -2.37
CA SER A 230 24.59 -1.05 -2.78
C SER A 230 24.82 -0.08 -3.93
N ALA A 231 26.09 0.11 -4.30
CA ALA A 231 26.48 0.91 -5.46
C ALA A 231 25.92 0.45 -6.82
N SER A 232 25.39 -0.78 -6.92
CA SER A 232 24.91 -1.37 -8.18
C SER A 232 23.44 -1.76 -8.17
N GLY A 233 22.71 -1.49 -7.09
CA GLY A 233 21.32 -1.90 -7.00
C GLY A 233 20.78 -1.87 -5.59
N LEU A 234 19.49 -2.12 -5.47
CA LEU A 234 18.78 -2.16 -4.22
C LEU A 234 17.78 -3.33 -4.17
N SER A 235 17.32 -3.65 -2.98
CA SER A 235 16.14 -4.48 -2.80
C SER A 235 15.31 -4.01 -1.62
N MET A 236 14.01 -4.13 -1.76
CA MET A 236 13.05 -3.68 -0.76
C MET A 236 11.82 -4.58 -0.71
N VAL A 237 11.14 -4.55 0.42
CA VAL A 237 9.93 -5.35 0.67
C VAL A 237 8.72 -4.44 0.51
N MET A 238 7.82 -4.77 -0.41
CA MET A 238 6.67 -3.95 -0.79
C MET A 238 5.38 -4.76 -0.78
N ALA A 239 4.24 -4.08 -0.65
CA ALA A 239 2.90 -4.68 -0.75
C ALA A 239 2.34 -4.64 -2.19
N LYS A 240 3.23 -4.52 -3.18
CA LYS A 240 2.94 -4.49 -4.62
C LYS A 240 4.07 -5.20 -5.37
N ARG A 241 3.84 -5.54 -6.63
CA ARG A 241 4.74 -6.36 -7.44
C ARG A 241 4.97 -5.75 -8.82
N PHE A 242 6.20 -5.85 -9.29
CA PHE A 242 6.60 -5.51 -10.66
C PHE A 242 6.68 -6.77 -11.51
N LYS A 243 6.76 -6.62 -12.85
CA LYS A 243 7.00 -7.76 -13.72
C LYS A 243 8.46 -8.20 -13.65
N PRO A 244 8.76 -9.51 -13.74
CA PRO A 244 10.13 -9.99 -13.87
C PRO A 244 10.84 -9.33 -15.06
N PHE A 245 12.09 -8.88 -14.86
CA PHE A 245 12.90 -8.22 -15.89
C PHE A 245 12.35 -6.88 -16.41
N GLU A 246 11.34 -6.32 -15.74
CA GLU A 246 10.80 -5.01 -16.10
C GLU A 246 11.83 -3.91 -15.89
N LYS A 247 11.91 -3.00 -16.86
CA LYS A 247 12.70 -1.78 -16.76
C LYS A 247 12.01 -0.80 -15.83
N VAL A 248 12.76 -0.25 -14.89
CA VAL A 248 12.25 0.67 -13.89
C VAL A 248 13.16 1.89 -13.75
N ASP A 249 12.54 3.02 -13.45
CA ASP A 249 13.20 4.22 -12.97
C ASP A 249 13.18 4.19 -11.43
N ILE A 250 14.34 4.36 -10.82
CA ILE A 250 14.52 4.39 -9.36
C ILE A 250 14.93 5.80 -8.96
N PHE A 251 14.24 6.33 -7.97
CA PHE A 251 14.53 7.63 -7.37
C PHE A 251 14.82 7.44 -5.89
N ILE A 252 15.91 8.01 -5.40
CA ILE A 252 16.30 7.95 -3.98
C ILE A 252 16.46 9.38 -3.48
N PHE A 253 15.60 9.78 -2.54
CA PHE A 253 15.69 11.10 -1.91
C PHE A 253 16.63 11.05 -0.70
N ILE A 254 17.59 11.97 -0.66
CA ILE A 254 18.57 12.14 0.41
C ILE A 254 18.20 13.41 1.18
N PRO A 255 17.55 13.30 2.36
CA PRO A 255 16.99 14.45 3.07
C PRO A 255 18.04 15.50 3.45
N ILE A 256 19.19 15.08 3.96
CA ILE A 256 20.28 15.96 4.42
C ILE A 256 20.79 16.86 3.28
N ARG A 257 20.76 16.35 2.05
CA ARG A 257 21.22 17.08 0.86
C ARG A 257 20.10 17.73 0.07
N LYS A 258 18.83 17.48 0.45
CA LYS A 258 17.64 17.87 -0.30
C LYS A 258 17.75 17.54 -1.79
N ALA A 259 18.29 16.35 -2.10
CA ALA A 259 18.62 15.94 -3.46
C ALA A 259 18.01 14.56 -3.77
N VAL A 260 17.64 14.35 -5.02
CA VAL A 260 17.16 13.05 -5.53
C VAL A 260 18.22 12.46 -6.46
N CYS A 261 18.64 11.23 -6.16
CA CYS A 261 19.44 10.40 -7.07
C CYS A 261 18.52 9.61 -7.99
N ASN A 262 18.79 9.64 -9.29
CA ASN A 262 18.01 8.91 -10.28
C ASN A 262 18.84 7.78 -10.88
N PHE A 263 18.24 6.60 -11.02
CA PHE A 263 18.87 5.45 -11.64
C PHE A 263 17.87 4.77 -12.57
N ASN A 264 18.37 4.28 -13.71
CA ASN A 264 17.64 3.30 -14.49
C ASN A 264 17.99 1.90 -13.97
N GLY A 265 17.09 0.94 -14.08
CA GLY A 265 17.36 -0.42 -13.66
C GLY A 265 16.42 -1.46 -14.23
N SER A 266 16.67 -2.71 -13.84
CA SER A 266 15.78 -3.85 -14.13
C SER A 266 15.46 -4.62 -12.86
N ILE A 267 14.22 -5.12 -12.79
CA ILE A 267 13.83 -6.12 -11.79
C ILE A 267 14.57 -7.42 -12.06
N VAL A 268 15.42 -7.85 -11.14
CA VAL A 268 16.26 -9.07 -11.32
C VAL A 268 15.81 -10.25 -10.48
N ASP A 269 15.06 -10.02 -9.42
CA ASP A 269 14.55 -11.07 -8.53
C ASP A 269 13.30 -10.57 -7.80
N ILE A 270 12.30 -11.44 -7.67
CA ILE A 270 11.07 -11.20 -6.91
C ILE A 270 10.88 -12.41 -6.01
N ARG A 271 10.78 -12.19 -4.70
CA ARG A 271 10.53 -13.25 -3.73
C ARG A 271 9.36 -12.90 -2.84
N THR A 272 8.41 -13.81 -2.77
CA THR A 272 7.30 -13.74 -1.84
C THR A 272 7.80 -13.97 -0.41
N ILE A 273 7.41 -13.09 0.50
CA ILE A 273 7.61 -13.21 1.95
C ILE A 273 6.24 -13.50 2.56
N GLU A 274 5.88 -14.78 2.61
CA GLU A 274 4.54 -15.26 2.97
C GLU A 274 4.06 -14.74 4.33
N ASN A 275 4.92 -14.81 5.36
CA ASN A 275 4.59 -14.39 6.72
C ASN A 275 4.37 -12.87 6.88
N GLN A 276 4.73 -12.07 5.88
CA GLN A 276 4.49 -10.63 5.87
C GLN A 276 3.44 -10.21 4.85
N HIS A 277 2.95 -11.15 4.02
CA HIS A 277 2.10 -10.89 2.87
C HIS A 277 2.67 -9.83 1.91
N LYS A 278 3.99 -9.82 1.73
CA LYS A 278 4.72 -8.84 0.92
C LYS A 278 5.64 -9.51 -0.10
N GLU A 279 6.07 -8.71 -1.05
CA GLU A 279 6.99 -9.10 -2.11
C GLU A 279 8.33 -8.39 -1.92
N ARG A 280 9.41 -9.15 -1.86
CA ARG A 280 10.76 -8.60 -1.94
C ARG A 280 11.15 -8.43 -3.39
N ILE A 281 11.38 -7.20 -3.81
CA ILE A 281 11.80 -6.84 -5.16
C ILE A 281 13.27 -6.46 -5.11
N ALA A 282 14.09 -7.08 -5.96
CA ALA A 282 15.48 -6.71 -6.15
C ALA A 282 15.69 -6.12 -7.54
N ILE A 283 16.45 -5.03 -7.57
CA ILE A 283 16.65 -4.18 -8.75
C ILE A 283 18.14 -4.01 -8.94
N ASN A 284 18.59 -4.22 -10.18
CA ASN A 284 19.95 -3.90 -10.58
C ASN A 284 19.96 -2.55 -11.31
N PHE A 285 20.88 -1.66 -10.94
CA PHE A 285 21.05 -0.40 -11.64
C PHE A 285 21.76 -0.62 -12.97
N GLU A 286 21.30 0.10 -14.00
CA GLU A 286 21.81 0.03 -15.36
C GLU A 286 22.60 1.29 -15.67
N PHE A 287 23.91 1.12 -15.83
CA PHE A 287 24.85 2.18 -16.25
C PHE A 287 24.61 3.51 -15.53
N PRO A 288 24.67 3.54 -14.17
CA PRO A 288 24.43 4.75 -13.42
C PRO A 288 25.45 5.82 -13.80
N ASP A 289 25.01 7.09 -13.90
CA ASP A 289 25.94 8.18 -14.13
C ASP A 289 26.83 8.41 -12.91
N SER A 290 28.05 8.91 -13.14
CA SER A 290 29.04 9.09 -12.07
C SER A 290 28.56 10.02 -10.96
N LYS A 291 27.72 11.02 -11.27
CA LYS A 291 27.25 11.99 -10.27
C LYS A 291 26.29 11.32 -9.29
N ASN A 292 25.25 10.65 -9.78
CA ASN A 292 24.27 9.95 -8.93
C ASN A 292 24.92 8.77 -8.20
N GLN A 293 25.82 8.04 -8.85
CA GLN A 293 26.53 6.93 -8.22
C GLN A 293 27.43 7.39 -7.07
N ASN A 294 28.22 8.46 -7.28
CA ASN A 294 29.07 9.02 -6.22
C ASN A 294 28.23 9.55 -5.05
N LEU A 295 27.10 10.19 -5.34
CA LEU A 295 26.21 10.72 -4.31
C LEU A 295 25.65 9.59 -3.42
N LEU A 296 25.15 8.51 -4.02
CA LEU A 296 24.66 7.34 -3.28
C LEU A 296 25.79 6.65 -2.50
N GLN A 297 26.97 6.47 -3.10
CA GLN A 297 28.11 5.84 -2.44
C GLN A 297 28.57 6.63 -1.20
N ASN A 298 28.63 7.96 -1.30
CA ASN A 298 28.99 8.82 -0.17
C ASN A 298 27.96 8.72 0.96
N GLU A 299 26.66 8.64 0.64
CA GLU A 299 25.62 8.46 1.67
C GLU A 299 25.68 7.08 2.32
N ILE A 300 25.96 6.03 1.54
CA ILE A 300 26.19 4.69 2.06
C ILE A 300 27.37 4.68 3.04
N GLN A 301 28.50 5.28 2.65
CA GLN A 301 29.70 5.36 3.50
C GLN A 301 29.45 6.18 4.77
N ARG A 302 28.74 7.32 4.64
CA ARG A 302 28.35 8.14 5.79
C ARG A 302 27.55 7.31 6.80
N PHE A 303 26.51 6.62 6.33
CA PHE A 303 25.66 5.80 7.19
C PHE A 303 26.44 4.65 7.84
N GLU A 304 27.34 3.99 7.10
CA GLU A 304 28.21 2.94 7.64
C GLU A 304 29.13 3.46 8.77
N ILE A 305 29.67 4.67 8.62
CA ILE A 305 30.49 5.31 9.66
C ILE A 305 29.64 5.64 10.89
N GLU A 306 28.45 6.21 10.71
CA GLU A 306 27.51 6.55 11.80
C GLU A 306 27.12 5.31 12.59
N GLU A 307 26.75 4.21 11.91
CA GLU A 307 26.43 2.95 12.59
C GLU A 307 27.63 2.32 13.29
N THR A 308 28.83 2.39 12.70
CA THR A 308 30.03 1.74 13.27
C THR A 308 30.58 2.50 14.47
N LEU A 309 30.50 3.83 14.46
CA LEU A 309 31.06 4.69 15.51
C LEU A 309 30.01 5.16 16.52
N GLU A 310 28.73 4.86 16.31
CA GLU A 310 27.60 5.33 17.13
C GLU A 310 27.58 6.87 17.27
N ILE A 311 27.87 7.58 16.17
CA ILE A 311 27.90 9.05 16.10
C ILE A 311 26.86 9.57 15.12
N ASP A 312 26.39 10.80 15.34
CA ASP A 312 25.61 11.55 14.34
C ASP A 312 26.50 12.60 13.67
N LEU A 313 26.87 12.36 12.40
CA LEU A 313 27.71 13.30 11.65
C LEU A 313 26.94 14.57 11.24
N ASN A 314 25.61 14.60 11.39
CA ASN A 314 24.78 15.77 11.07
C ASN A 314 24.53 16.69 12.27
N ALA A 315 24.84 16.26 13.49
CA ALA A 315 24.70 17.08 14.69
C ALA A 315 25.68 18.28 14.75
N SER A 316 26.56 18.41 13.75
CA SER A 316 27.65 19.38 13.69
C SER A 316 27.50 20.44 12.58
N VAL A 317 26.34 20.52 11.91
CA VAL A 317 26.07 21.48 10.81
C VAL A 317 24.92 22.40 11.13
#